data_AF-A0A7W6DW85-F1
#
_entry.id   AF-A0A7W6DW85-F1
#
_cell.length_a   1.000
_cell.length_b   1.000
_cell.length_c   1.000
_cell.angle_alpha   90.00
_cell.angle_beta   90.00
_cell.angle_gamma   90.00
#
_symmetry.space_group_name_H-M   'P 1'
#
loop_
_entity.id
_entity.type
_entity.pdbx_description
1 polymer ?
#
loop_
_entity_poly.entity_id
_entity_poly.type
_entity_poly.pdbx_seq_one_letter_code
_entity_poly.pdbx_strand_id
1 'polypeptide(L)'
;MQRIIQVLTGLARIATGLSFGVIIIAVLVQLAGRSGLMTSVVWSEELTRFALLYLTAFGVGLSYRSGNLVNVDILSEALPGRLPWILRLICAVITCGFGLALISATWFYVSIGARQTAPSLGVRMDWIHASVLVAVILLSLFAAFRVIGMLTGTEDGTPERLQEDH
;
A
#
# COMPACT_ATOMS: atom_id res chain seq x y z
N MET A 1 -0.74 -14.73 16.22
CA MET A 1 -1.11 -13.46 15.56
C MET A 1 0.10 -12.56 15.33
N GLN A 2 0.83 -12.17 16.38
CA GLN A 2 2.00 -11.28 16.27
C GLN A 2 3.07 -11.74 15.27
N ARG A 3 3.41 -13.04 15.23
CA ARG A 3 4.39 -13.59 14.27
C ARG A 3 3.95 -13.43 12.81
N ILE A 4 2.66 -13.58 12.51
CA ILE A 4 2.11 -13.40 11.15
C ILE A 4 2.23 -11.93 10.74
N ILE A 5 1.85 -11.02 11.63
CA ILE A 5 1.93 -9.58 11.40
C ILE A 5 3.38 -9.17 11.14
N GLN A 6 4.34 -9.64 11.94
CA GLN A 6 5.76 -9.35 11.77
C GLN A 6 6.30 -9.86 10.42
N VAL A 7 5.96 -11.10 10.03
CA VAL A 7 6.37 -11.65 8.73
C VAL A 7 5.76 -10.84 7.59
N LEU A 8 4.46 -10.54 7.65
CA LEU A 8 3.78 -9.76 6.61
C LEU A 8 4.37 -8.34 6.49
N THR A 9 4.61 -7.67 7.62
CA THR A 9 5.26 -6.34 7.67
C THR A 9 6.68 -6.41 7.11
N GLY A 10 7.45 -7.44 7.44
CA GLY A 10 8.80 -7.64 6.90
C GLY A 10 8.80 -7.83 5.39
N LEU A 11 7.92 -8.70 4.88
CA LEU A 11 7.77 -8.94 3.44
C LEU A 11 7.32 -7.67 2.70
N ALA A 12 6.32 -6.96 3.22
CA ALA A 12 5.85 -5.71 2.64
C ALA A 12 6.99 -4.67 2.59
N ARG A 13 7.78 -4.54 3.66
CA ARG A 13 8.91 -3.59 3.72
C ARG A 13 9.99 -3.93 2.70
N ILE A 14 10.35 -5.20 2.56
CA ILE A 14 11.32 -5.64 1.55
C ILE A 14 10.77 -5.35 0.15
N ALA A 15 9.51 -5.70 -0.12
CA ALA A 15 8.89 -5.47 -1.43
C ALA A 15 8.78 -3.98 -1.78
N THR A 16 8.43 -3.12 -0.82
CA THR A 16 8.49 -1.65 -0.98
C THR A 16 9.91 -1.18 -1.29
N GLY A 17 10.92 -1.66 -0.56
CA GLY A 17 12.32 -1.31 -0.81
C GLY A 17 12.80 -1.74 -2.20
N LEU A 18 12.41 -2.93 -2.66
CA LEU A 18 12.71 -3.41 -4.01
C LEU A 18 12.06 -2.53 -5.09
N SER A 19 10.77 -2.21 -4.95
CA SER A 19 10.08 -1.30 -5.88
C SER A 19 10.75 0.07 -5.93
N PHE A 20 11.19 0.59 -4.79
CA PHE A 20 11.93 1.85 -4.72
C PHE A 20 13.29 1.77 -5.43
N GLY A 21 14.03 0.66 -5.25
CA GLY A 21 15.26 0.40 -5.98
C GLY A 21 15.06 0.38 -7.50
N VAL A 22 13.97 -0.24 -7.99
CA VAL A 22 13.61 -0.24 -9.42
C VAL A 22 13.35 1.18 -9.92
N ILE A 23 12.65 2.02 -9.15
CA ILE A 23 12.44 3.43 -9.49
C ILE A 23 13.77 4.17 -9.63
N ILE A 24 14.68 4.01 -8.66
CA ILE A 24 16.01 4.65 -8.71
C ILE A 24 16.74 4.25 -10.00
N ILE A 25 16.79 2.95 -10.31
CA ILE A 25 17.46 2.45 -11.52
C ILE A 25 16.81 3.05 -12.78
N ALA A 26 15.48 3.04 -12.86
CA ALA A 26 14.75 3.57 -14.01
C ALA A 26 15.00 5.07 -14.20
N VAL A 27 15.01 5.85 -13.12
CA VAL A 27 15.29 7.29 -13.15
C VAL A 27 16.75 7.57 -13.52
N LEU A 28 17.71 6.77 -13.06
CA LEU A 28 19.11 6.90 -13.47
C LEU A 28 19.29 6.63 -14.97
N VAL A 29 18.58 5.66 -15.53
CA VAL A 29 18.54 5.40 -16.98
C VAL A 29 17.97 6.61 -17.73
N GLN A 30 16.87 7.21 -17.23
CA GLN A 30 16.29 8.43 -17.82
C GLN A 30 17.29 9.59 -17.79
N LEU A 31 17.98 9.78 -16.66
CA LEU A 31 18.98 10.83 -16.51
C LEU A 31 20.12 10.65 -17.51
N ALA A 32 20.67 9.43 -17.64
CA ALA A 32 21.72 9.13 -18.61
C ALA A 32 21.26 9.38 -20.06
N GLY A 33 20.02 9.01 -20.39
CA GLY A 33 19.42 9.28 -21.70
C GLY A 33 19.27 10.78 -22.00
N ARG A 34 18.93 11.59 -20.98
CA ARG A 34 18.76 13.04 -21.12
C ARG A 34 20.09 13.80 -21.18
N SER A 35 21.10 13.33 -20.47
CA SER A 35 22.45 13.92 -20.48
C SER A 35 23.22 13.66 -21.78
N GLY A 36 22.65 12.92 -22.73
CA GLY A 36 23.30 12.56 -24.00
C GLY A 36 24.33 11.43 -23.87
N LEU A 37 24.41 10.77 -22.70
CA LEU A 37 25.29 9.62 -22.47
C LEU A 37 24.76 8.36 -23.14
N MET A 38 23.44 8.26 -23.32
CA MET A 38 22.76 7.20 -24.07
C MET A 38 21.56 7.78 -24.83
N THR A 39 20.96 7.02 -25.74
CA THR A 39 19.68 7.38 -26.38
C THR A 39 18.54 7.38 -25.35
N SER A 40 17.62 8.33 -25.44
CA SER A 40 16.45 8.38 -24.54
C SER A 40 15.63 7.09 -24.60
N VAL A 41 15.35 6.51 -23.44
CA VAL A 41 14.79 5.16 -23.30
C VAL A 41 13.33 5.24 -22.83
N VAL A 42 12.37 5.18 -23.76
CA VAL A 42 10.94 5.36 -23.49
C VAL A 42 10.38 4.37 -22.44
N TRP A 43 10.85 3.12 -22.45
CA TRP A 43 10.37 2.09 -21.52
C TRP A 43 10.67 2.41 -20.05
N SER A 44 11.72 3.21 -19.78
CA SER A 44 12.10 3.56 -18.41
C SER A 44 11.04 4.44 -17.71
N GLU A 45 10.28 5.21 -18.47
CA GLU A 45 9.16 6.02 -17.96
C GLU A 45 7.98 5.12 -17.55
N GLU A 46 7.63 4.14 -18.38
CA GLU A 46 6.62 3.12 -18.04
C GLU A 46 7.04 2.30 -16.83
N LEU A 47 8.29 1.82 -16.78
CA LEU A 47 8.80 1.04 -15.65
C LEU A 47 8.69 1.82 -14.33
N THR A 48 9.02 3.11 -14.35
CA THR A 48 8.93 3.96 -13.15
C THR A 48 7.50 4.03 -12.64
N ARG A 49 6.53 4.25 -13.53
CA ARG A 49 5.10 4.29 -13.18
C ARG A 49 4.63 2.96 -12.61
N PHE A 50 5.01 1.85 -13.22
CA PHE A 50 4.67 0.50 -12.75
C PHE A 50 5.30 0.18 -11.39
N ALA A 51 6.56 0.53 -11.20
CA ALA A 51 7.24 0.36 -9.92
C ALA A 51 6.63 1.24 -8.82
N LEU A 52 6.17 2.45 -9.13
CA LEU A 52 5.43 3.31 -8.20
C LEU A 52 4.09 2.71 -7.77
N LEU A 53 3.36 2.07 -8.70
CA LEU A 53 2.13 1.35 -8.37
C LEU A 53 2.38 0.22 -7.37
N TYR A 54 3.42 -0.58 -7.60
CA TYR A 54 3.82 -1.65 -6.68
C TYR A 54 4.39 -1.12 -5.35
N LEU A 55 5.18 -0.04 -5.39
CA LEU A 55 5.66 0.64 -4.18
C LEU A 55 4.48 1.03 -3.28
N THR A 56 3.45 1.62 -3.87
CA THR A 56 2.22 2.03 -3.18
C THR A 56 1.46 0.82 -2.68
N ALA A 57 1.33 -0.22 -3.50
CA ALA A 57 0.61 -1.44 -3.15
C ALA A 57 1.21 -2.16 -1.94
N PHE A 58 2.53 -2.29 -1.88
CA PHE A 58 3.21 -2.90 -0.73
C PHE A 58 3.28 -1.94 0.47
N GLY A 59 3.39 -0.63 0.21
CA GLY A 59 3.47 0.40 1.24
C GLY A 59 2.15 0.66 1.97
N VAL A 60 0.99 0.40 1.36
CA VAL A 60 -0.32 0.78 1.92
C VAL A 60 -0.58 0.18 3.30
N GLY A 61 -0.21 -1.09 3.51
CA GLY A 61 -0.39 -1.77 4.78
C GLY A 61 0.51 -1.22 5.89
N LEU A 62 1.76 -0.89 5.53
CA LEU A 62 2.72 -0.25 6.43
C LEU A 62 2.23 1.14 6.85
N SER A 63 1.80 1.95 5.87
CA SER A 63 1.24 3.29 6.10
C SER A 63 -0.06 3.24 6.91
N TYR A 64 -0.89 2.22 6.71
CA TYR A 64 -2.09 2.01 7.52
C TYR A 64 -1.75 1.77 8.99
N ARG A 65 -0.73 0.94 9.26
CA ARG A 65 -0.25 0.66 10.62
C ARG A 65 0.36 1.87 11.30
N SER A 66 1.23 2.60 10.59
CA SER A 66 1.87 3.79 11.15
C SER A 66 0.92 4.98 11.31
N GLY A 67 -0.26 4.96 10.69
CA GLY A 67 -1.20 6.09 10.67
C GLY A 67 -0.83 7.17 9.66
N ASN A 68 0.02 6.85 8.68
CA ASN A 68 0.45 7.79 7.65
C ASN A 68 -0.56 7.93 6.50
N LEU A 69 -1.58 7.08 6.44
CA LEU A 69 -2.75 7.39 5.62
C LEU A 69 -3.46 8.60 6.23
N VAL A 70 -4.13 9.40 5.39
CA VAL A 70 -4.84 10.60 5.85
C VAL A 70 -5.80 10.21 6.98
N ASN A 71 -5.39 10.52 8.21
CA ASN A 71 -6.13 10.22 9.42
C ASN A 71 -6.51 11.53 10.09
N VAL A 72 -7.71 11.57 10.66
CA VAL A 72 -8.21 12.76 11.36
C VAL A 72 -7.94 12.56 12.84
N ASP A 73 -6.66 12.55 13.20
CA ASP A 73 -6.21 12.28 14.57
C ASP A 73 -6.77 13.31 15.56
N ILE A 74 -6.80 14.58 15.17
CA ILE A 74 -7.33 15.72 15.95
C ILE A 74 -8.75 15.46 16.45
N LEU A 75 -9.61 14.89 15.59
CA LEU A 75 -11.01 14.61 15.97
C LEU A 75 -11.07 13.45 16.97
N SER A 76 -10.24 12.43 16.78
CA SER A 76 -10.18 11.29 17.70
C SER A 76 -9.61 11.67 19.07
N GLU A 77 -8.62 12.56 19.12
CA GLU A 77 -7.97 13.00 20.36
C GLU A 77 -8.79 14.03 21.15
N ALA A 78 -9.63 14.80 20.47
CA ALA A 78 -10.52 15.77 21.13
C ALA A 78 -11.67 15.12 21.92
N LEU A 79 -11.86 13.80 21.83
CA LEU A 79 -12.99 13.10 22.41
C LEU A 79 -12.66 12.51 23.80
N PRO A 80 -13.53 12.69 24.80
CA PRO A 80 -13.31 12.15 26.13
C PRO A 80 -13.63 10.64 26.22
N GLY A 81 -12.90 9.95 27.11
CA GLY A 81 -13.21 8.59 27.53
C GLY A 81 -12.98 7.53 26.44
N ARG A 82 -13.98 6.67 26.21
CA ARG A 82 -13.89 5.51 25.29
C ARG A 82 -14.23 5.83 23.83
N LEU A 83 -14.70 7.04 23.52
CA LEU A 83 -15.11 7.44 22.17
C LEU A 83 -13.97 7.39 21.12
N PRO A 84 -12.72 7.79 21.42
CA PRO A 84 -11.61 7.68 20.47
C PRO A 84 -11.39 6.25 19.99
N TRP A 85 -11.46 5.29 20.93
CA TRP A 85 -11.31 3.86 20.64
C TRP A 85 -12.44 3.33 19.77
N ILE A 86 -13.70 3.72 20.06
CA ILE A 86 -14.86 3.31 19.26
C ILE A 86 -14.76 3.84 17.83
N LEU A 87 -14.37 5.12 17.66
CA LEU A 87 -14.18 5.69 16.33
C LEU A 87 -13.09 4.97 15.54
N ARG A 88 -11.94 4.70 16.16
CA ARG A 88 -10.86 3.95 15.52
C ARG A 88 -11.29 2.56 15.10
N LEU A 89 -12.08 1.88 15.94
CA LEU A 89 -12.65 0.57 15.61
C LEU A 89 -13.59 0.66 14.40
N ILE A 90 -14.51 1.63 14.40
CA ILE A 90 -15.43 1.86 13.28
C ILE A 90 -14.67 2.13 11.99
N CYS A 91 -13.68 3.03 12.02
CA CYS A 91 -12.83 3.33 10.86
C CYS A 91 -12.08 2.08 10.37
N ALA A 92 -11.56 1.26 11.28
CA ALA A 92 -10.87 0.03 10.93
C ALA A 92 -11.80 -1.02 10.30
N VAL A 93 -13.02 -1.18 10.85
CA VAL A 93 -14.04 -2.07 10.29
C VAL A 93 -14.49 -1.58 8.90
N ILE A 94 -14.76 -0.29 8.74
CA ILE A 94 -15.14 0.28 7.44
C ILE A 94 -14.02 0.09 6.43
N THR A 95 -12.77 0.37 6.81
CA THR A 95 -11.62 0.17 5.92
C THR A 95 -11.47 -1.29 5.48
N CYS A 96 -11.58 -2.22 6.43
CA CYS A 96 -11.52 -3.65 6.16
C CYS A 96 -12.64 -4.08 5.21
N GLY A 97 -13.89 -3.72 5.53
CA GLY A 97 -15.08 -4.07 4.75
C GLY A 97 -15.03 -3.47 3.34
N PHE A 98 -14.63 -2.21 3.20
CA PHE A 98 -14.48 -1.55 1.91
C PHE A 98 -13.40 -2.22 1.06
N GLY A 99 -12.24 -2.53 1.64
CA GLY A 99 -11.20 -3.26 0.93
C GLY A 99 -11.69 -4.63 0.47
N LEU A 100 -12.37 -5.40 1.32
CA LEU A 100 -12.92 -6.71 0.95
C LEU A 100 -13.94 -6.60 -0.19
N ALA A 101 -14.80 -5.58 -0.16
CA ALA A 101 -15.77 -5.32 -1.22
C ALA A 101 -15.10 -5.00 -2.58
N LEU A 102 -13.92 -4.37 -2.56
CA LEU A 102 -13.18 -4.03 -3.78
C LEU A 102 -12.38 -5.20 -4.37
N ILE A 103 -12.20 -6.32 -3.67
CA ILE A 103 -11.41 -7.46 -4.19
C ILE A 103 -12.00 -8.01 -5.49
N SER A 104 -13.33 -8.15 -5.58
CA SER A 104 -13.98 -8.66 -6.79
C SER A 104 -13.83 -7.69 -7.98
N ALA A 105 -14.01 -6.39 -7.74
CA ALA A 105 -13.86 -5.35 -8.75
C ALA A 105 -12.42 -5.24 -9.24
N THR A 106 -11.44 -5.30 -8.33
CA THR A 106 -10.02 -5.27 -8.69
C THR A 106 -9.58 -6.55 -9.40
N TRP A 107 -10.12 -7.71 -9.05
CA TRP A 107 -9.90 -8.94 -9.81
C TRP A 107 -10.41 -8.82 -11.25
N PHE A 108 -11.61 -8.26 -11.44
CA PHE A 108 -12.14 -7.99 -12.76
C PHE A 108 -11.22 -7.03 -13.56
N TYR A 109 -10.71 -5.98 -12.90
CA TYR A 109 -9.73 -5.06 -13.50
C TYR A 109 -8.44 -5.76 -13.95
N VAL A 110 -7.92 -6.69 -13.14
CA VAL A 110 -6.77 -7.55 -13.52
C VAL A 110 -7.10 -8.38 -14.77
N SER A 111 -8.28 -8.98 -14.84
CA SER A 111 -8.67 -9.82 -15.97
C SER A 111 -8.80 -9.05 -17.29
N ILE A 112 -9.18 -7.76 -17.24
CA ILE A 112 -9.15 -6.88 -18.41
C ILE A 112 -7.71 -6.70 -18.92
N GLY A 113 -6.76 -6.54 -18.00
CA GLY A 113 -5.34 -6.35 -18.31
C GLY A 113 -4.70 -7.53 -19.05
N ALA A 114 -5.26 -8.74 -18.92
CA ALA A 114 -4.73 -9.93 -19.59
C ALA A 114 -4.83 -9.86 -21.13
N ARG A 115 -5.69 -8.98 -21.66
CA ARG A 115 -5.87 -8.73 -23.10
C ARG A 115 -5.12 -7.49 -23.59
N GLN A 116 -4.32 -6.87 -22.73
CA GLN A 116 -3.63 -5.60 -23.00
C GLN A 116 -2.12 -5.77 -22.75
N THR A 117 -1.32 -5.15 -23.62
CA THR A 117 0.15 -5.17 -23.51
C THR A 117 0.67 -3.74 -23.48
N ALA A 118 1.64 -3.48 -22.60
CA ALA A 118 2.29 -2.19 -22.46
C ALA A 118 3.06 -1.84 -23.75
N PRO A 119 2.86 -0.63 -24.31
CA PRO A 119 3.37 -0.31 -25.64
C PRO A 119 4.89 -0.19 -25.70
N SER A 120 5.56 0.28 -24.64
CA SER A 120 7.03 0.36 -24.65
C SER A 120 7.71 -0.80 -23.92
N LEU A 121 7.17 -1.26 -22.78
CA LEU A 121 7.79 -2.40 -22.06
C LEU A 121 7.44 -3.78 -22.64
N GLY A 122 6.36 -3.89 -23.43
CA GLY A 122 5.87 -5.17 -23.93
C GLY A 122 5.31 -6.12 -22.85
N VAL A 123 5.14 -5.64 -21.61
CA VAL A 123 4.62 -6.44 -20.50
C VAL A 123 3.09 -6.45 -20.51
N ARG A 124 2.48 -7.59 -20.19
CA ARG A 124 1.03 -7.69 -20.08
C ARG A 124 0.51 -6.85 -18.92
N MET A 125 -0.59 -6.13 -19.13
CA MET A 125 -1.13 -5.18 -18.15
C MET A 125 -1.80 -5.84 -16.95
N ASP A 126 -2.10 -7.15 -16.99
CA ASP A 126 -2.59 -7.88 -15.82
C ASP A 126 -1.60 -7.88 -14.67
N TRP A 127 -0.29 -7.95 -14.95
CA TRP A 127 0.74 -7.77 -13.92
C TRP A 127 0.63 -6.38 -13.28
N ILE A 128 0.50 -5.34 -14.11
CA ILE A 128 0.41 -3.97 -13.62
C ILE A 128 -0.88 -3.76 -12.81
N HIS A 129 -2.02 -4.21 -13.33
CA HIS A 129 -3.31 -4.11 -12.65
C HIS A 129 -3.33 -4.93 -11.35
N ALA A 130 -2.55 -6.02 -11.25
CA ALA A 130 -2.44 -6.82 -10.04
C ALA A 130 -1.86 -6.01 -8.86
N SER A 131 -1.13 -4.91 -9.11
CA SER A 131 -0.71 -4.01 -8.04
C SER A 131 -1.90 -3.46 -7.24
N VAL A 132 -3.00 -3.13 -7.91
CA VAL A 132 -4.21 -2.59 -7.27
C VAL A 132 -4.88 -3.67 -6.40
N LEU A 133 -4.96 -4.90 -6.92
CA LEU A 133 -5.46 -6.04 -6.17
C LEU A 133 -4.59 -6.31 -4.93
N VAL A 134 -3.27 -6.30 -5.07
CA VAL A 134 -2.32 -6.47 -3.97
C VAL A 134 -2.51 -5.37 -2.92
N ALA A 135 -2.67 -4.11 -3.35
CA ALA A 135 -2.90 -2.99 -2.45
C ALA A 135 -4.16 -3.20 -1.60
N VAL A 136 -5.27 -3.56 -2.26
CA VAL A 136 -6.55 -3.79 -1.59
C VAL A 136 -6.48 -4.98 -0.63
N ILE A 137 -5.88 -6.09 -1.04
CA ILE A 137 -5.69 -7.26 -0.18
C ILE A 137 -4.85 -6.90 1.05
N LEU A 138 -3.71 -6.23 0.87
CA LEU A 138 -2.85 -5.86 1.99
C LEU A 138 -3.56 -4.89 2.93
N LEU A 139 -4.23 -3.86 2.40
CA LEU A 139 -5.01 -2.92 3.20
C LEU A 139 -6.08 -3.64 4.03
N SER A 140 -6.85 -4.54 3.41
CA SER A 140 -7.86 -5.35 4.11
C SER A 140 -7.25 -6.23 5.19
N LEU A 141 -6.11 -6.88 4.93
CA LEU A 141 -5.45 -7.74 5.91
C LEU A 141 -4.95 -6.94 7.12
N PHE A 142 -4.30 -5.79 6.90
CA PHE A 142 -3.83 -4.95 7.99
C PHE A 142 -4.97 -4.30 8.78
N ALA A 143 -6.06 -3.89 8.10
CA ALA A 143 -7.26 -3.42 8.76
C ALA A 143 -7.93 -4.53 9.59
N ALA A 144 -8.02 -5.75 9.06
CA ALA A 144 -8.54 -6.90 9.80
C ALA A 144 -7.70 -7.20 11.05
N PHE A 145 -6.36 -7.17 10.94
CA PHE A 145 -5.50 -7.36 12.10
C PHE A 145 -5.71 -6.28 13.17
N ARG A 146 -5.84 -5.01 12.78
CA ARG A 146 -6.17 -3.92 13.71
C ARG A 146 -7.52 -4.14 14.40
N VAL A 147 -8.56 -4.52 13.66
CA VAL A 147 -9.88 -4.83 14.24
C VAL A 147 -9.79 -5.96 15.25
N ILE A 148 -9.14 -7.08 14.88
CA ILE A 148 -8.97 -8.23 15.78
C ILE A 148 -8.13 -7.83 17.01
N GLY A 149 -7.08 -7.05 16.82
CA GLY A 149 -6.21 -6.60 17.89
C GLY A 149 -6.93 -5.72 18.91
N MET A 150 -7.76 -4.80 18.42
CA MET A 150 -8.63 -3.97 19.26
C MET A 150 -9.67 -4.79 20.02
N LEU A 151 -10.36 -5.72 19.34
CA LEU A 151 -11.38 -6.58 19.98
C LEU A 151 -10.79 -7.56 21.00
N THR A 152 -9.54 -7.98 20.81
CA THR A 152 -8.82 -8.87 21.74
C THR A 152 -8.12 -8.11 22.88
N GLY A 153 -8.14 -6.78 22.86
CA GLY A 153 -7.47 -5.94 23.87
C GLY A 153 -5.95 -5.97 23.78
N THR A 154 -5.39 -6.35 22.63
CA THR A 154 -3.93 -6.39 22.40
C THR A 154 -3.36 -5.08 21.87
N GLU A 155 -4.21 -4.21 21.30
CA GLU A 155 -3.85 -2.88 20.82
C GLU A 155 -5.07 -1.93 20.90
N ASP A 156 -4.85 -0.64 21.15
CA ASP A 156 -5.93 0.37 21.26
C ASP A 156 -6.24 1.08 19.92
N GLY A 157 -5.65 0.60 18.82
CA GLY A 157 -5.78 1.21 17.50
C GLY A 157 -5.13 2.58 17.36
N THR A 158 -4.32 3.01 18.35
CA THR A 158 -3.44 4.18 18.25
C THR A 158 -2.46 3.99 17.09
N PRO A 159 -2.37 4.94 16.14
CA PRO A 159 -1.33 4.89 15.12
C PRO A 159 0.07 5.05 15.75
N GLU A 160 1.06 4.31 15.24
CA GLU A 160 2.43 4.30 15.78
C GLU A 160 3.06 5.71 15.77
N ARG A 161 2.75 6.55 14.78
CA ARG A 161 3.27 7.94 14.71
C ARG A 161 2.95 8.76 15.96
N LEU A 162 1.75 8.60 16.53
CA LEU A 162 1.36 9.31 17.75
C LEU A 162 2.09 8.80 19.00
N GLN A 163 2.66 7.58 18.96
CA GLN A 163 3.47 7.07 20.06
C GLN A 163 4.90 7.63 20.04
N GLU A 164 5.40 8.07 18.88
CA GLU A 164 6.75 8.65 18.74
C GLU A 164 6.81 10.13 19.19
N ASP A 165 5.68 10.83 19.20
CA ASP A 165 5.58 12.25 19.58
C ASP A 165 5.39 12.49 21.10
N HIS A 166 5.40 11.42 21.92
CA HIS A 166 5.27 11.45 23.39
C HIS A 166 6.53 10.93 24.11
#